data_AF-A4N2W4-F1
#
_entry.id   AF-A4N2W4-F1
#
_cell.length_a   1.000
_cell.length_b   1.000
_cell.length_c   1.000
_cell.angle_alpha   90.00
_cell.angle_beta   90.00
_cell.angle_gamma   90.00
#
_symmetry.space_group_name_H-M   'P 1'
#
loop_
_entity.id
_entity.type
_entity.pdbx_description
1 polymer ?
#
loop_
_entity_poly.entity_id
_entity_poly.type
_entity_poly.pdbx_seq_one_letter_code
_entity_poly.pdbx_strand_id
1 'polypeptide(L)'
;MQKTVNRVIPQFKVDLQSVLARDITFLKDYTQTFEPHVQYLYRPYRNQSNIGSTLNNDYLGFGYDSALVQQDYYSLFRDRRYSGLDRISSANQVTLGGTTRFYDIAGEERFNLSAGQIYYLSNSRIDENPANKTPTSSSAWALESNWKISNKWYWRGSYQFDTHTNSTSLANTSLEYNPEKII
;
A
#
# COMPACT_ATOMS: atom_id res chain seq x y z
N MET A 1 -29.09 -24.08 14.20
CA MET A 1 -27.68 -23.75 13.84
C MET A 1 -27.37 -24.41 12.51
N GLN A 2 -27.09 -23.64 11.45
CA GLN A 2 -26.74 -24.23 10.15
C GLN A 2 -25.29 -24.72 10.20
N LYS A 3 -25.10 -26.01 9.90
CA LYS A 3 -23.85 -26.76 10.08
C LYS A 3 -22.85 -26.60 8.92
N THR A 4 -23.20 -25.84 7.88
CA THR A 4 -22.37 -25.66 6.68
C THR A 4 -22.67 -24.29 6.07
N VAL A 5 -21.68 -23.42 5.99
CA VAL A 5 -21.76 -22.12 5.32
C VAL A 5 -20.84 -22.17 4.10
N ASN A 6 -21.43 -22.18 2.90
CA ASN A 6 -20.67 -22.09 1.65
C ASN A 6 -20.51 -20.62 1.25
N ARG A 7 -19.26 -20.18 1.06
CA ARG A 7 -18.90 -18.81 0.68
C ARG A 7 -18.23 -18.80 -0.69
N VAL A 8 -18.87 -18.14 -1.66
CA VAL A 8 -18.26 -17.84 -2.97
C VAL A 8 -18.23 -16.33 -3.13
N ILE A 9 -17.02 -15.76 -3.12
CA ILE A 9 -16.77 -14.34 -3.36
C ILE A 9 -15.87 -14.27 -4.60
N PRO A 10 -16.42 -13.92 -5.79
CA PRO A 10 -15.59 -13.68 -6.95
C PRO A 10 -14.74 -12.43 -6.72
N GLN A 11 -13.47 -12.50 -7.07
CA GLN A 11 -12.55 -11.35 -7.01
C GLN A 11 -12.13 -11.00 -8.42
N PHE A 12 -12.31 -9.73 -8.79
CA PHE A 12 -11.79 -9.17 -10.03
C PHE A 12 -10.66 -8.20 -9.70
N LYS A 13 -9.51 -8.40 -10.32
CA LYS A 13 -8.34 -7.53 -10.15
C LYS A 13 -7.75 -7.23 -11.52
N VAL A 14 -7.56 -5.96 -11.81
CA VAL A 14 -6.84 -5.47 -12.99
C VAL A 14 -5.63 -4.72 -12.50
N ASP A 15 -4.47 -5.06 -13.02
CA ASP A 15 -3.20 -4.46 -12.65
C ASP A 15 -2.52 -3.96 -13.93
N LEU A 16 -2.21 -2.67 -13.98
CA LEU A 16 -1.61 -1.99 -15.12
C LEU A 16 -0.35 -1.28 -14.65
N GLN A 17 0.80 -1.80 -15.07
CA GLN A 17 2.10 -1.19 -14.85
C GLN A 17 2.72 -0.89 -16.21
N SER A 18 3.36 0.27 -16.33
CA SER A 18 4.14 0.64 -17.52
C SER A 18 5.48 1.20 -17.09
N VAL A 19 6.47 1.14 -17.97
CA VAL A 19 7.80 1.71 -17.74
C VAL A 19 8.10 2.63 -18.90
N LEU A 20 8.23 3.92 -18.60
CA LEU A 20 8.59 4.94 -19.57
C LEU A 20 10.02 5.38 -19.26
N ALA A 21 10.97 5.07 -20.14
CA ALA A 21 12.34 5.54 -20.03
C ALA A 21 12.54 6.79 -20.90
N ARG A 22 13.32 7.75 -20.39
CA ARG A 22 13.72 8.94 -21.12
C ARG A 22 15.20 9.23 -20.86
N ASP A 23 15.96 9.34 -21.95
CA ASP A 23 17.41 9.63 -21.93
C ASP A 23 17.73 11.13 -21.85
N ILE A 24 16.70 11.99 -21.94
CA ILE A 24 16.83 13.45 -21.95
C ILE A 24 16.29 14.00 -20.63
N THR A 25 17.17 14.12 -19.63
CA THR A 25 16.85 14.70 -18.31
C THR A 25 17.58 16.03 -18.13
N PHE A 26 17.16 16.83 -17.14
CA PHE A 26 17.86 18.06 -16.73
C PHE A 26 19.31 17.82 -16.25
N LEU A 27 19.62 16.59 -15.84
CA LEU A 27 20.96 16.13 -15.51
C LEU A 27 21.55 15.45 -16.76
N LYS A 28 22.67 15.97 -17.27
CA LYS A 28 23.43 15.31 -18.32
C LYS A 28 23.84 13.92 -17.84
N ASP A 29 23.75 12.95 -18.74
CA ASP A 29 24.23 11.58 -18.56
C ASP A 29 23.44 10.72 -17.53
N TYR A 30 22.25 11.16 -17.14
CA TYR A 30 21.32 10.36 -16.32
C TYR A 30 20.13 9.89 -17.15
N THR A 31 19.73 8.63 -16.94
CA THR A 31 18.50 8.08 -17.51
C THR A 31 17.39 8.14 -16.46
N GLN A 32 16.27 8.75 -16.80
CA GLN A 32 15.09 8.77 -15.93
C GLN A 32 14.08 7.74 -16.41
N THR A 33 13.59 6.89 -15.49
CA THR A 33 12.42 6.07 -15.74
C THR A 33 11.24 6.56 -14.91
N PHE A 34 10.07 6.53 -15.51
CA PHE A 34 8.80 6.78 -14.84
C PHE A 34 7.91 5.55 -15.01
N GLU A 35 7.49 5.01 -13.88
CA GLU A 35 6.74 3.76 -13.80
C GLU A 35 5.38 4.02 -13.17
N PRO A 36 4.38 4.45 -13.94
CA PRO A 36 3.02 4.55 -13.45
C PRO A 36 2.46 3.15 -13.20
N HIS A 37 1.77 3.00 -12.07
CA HIS A 37 1.15 1.76 -11.64
C HIS A 37 -0.29 2.03 -11.17
N VAL A 38 -1.24 1.41 -11.85
CA VAL A 38 -2.67 1.52 -11.56
C VAL A 38 -3.22 0.13 -11.31
N GLN A 39 -3.93 -0.06 -10.20
CA GLN A 39 -4.58 -1.31 -9.87
C GLN A 39 -6.06 -1.06 -9.54
N TYR A 40 -6.96 -1.83 -10.14
CA TYR A 40 -8.38 -1.85 -9.77
C TYR A 40 -8.72 -3.18 -9.11
N LEU A 41 -9.35 -3.12 -7.94
CA LEU A 41 -9.79 -4.28 -7.18
C LEU A 41 -11.29 -4.18 -6.89
N TYR A 42 -12.03 -5.16 -7.39
CA TYR A 42 -13.45 -5.34 -7.15
C TYR A 42 -13.74 -6.69 -6.47
N ARG A 43 -14.43 -6.63 -5.34
CA ARG A 43 -14.99 -7.76 -4.60
C ARG A 43 -16.41 -7.38 -4.17
N PRO A 44 -17.44 -8.11 -4.64
CA PRO A 44 -18.81 -7.81 -4.28
C PRO A 44 -19.03 -8.00 -2.78
N TYR A 45 -19.91 -7.18 -2.22
CA TYR A 45 -20.33 -7.31 -0.83
C TYR A 45 -21.11 -8.60 -0.60
N ARG A 46 -20.76 -9.34 0.45
CA ARG A 46 -21.52 -10.48 0.97
C ARG A 46 -21.67 -10.29 2.47
N ASN A 47 -22.91 -10.33 2.94
CA ASN A 47 -23.23 -10.19 4.36
C ASN A 47 -22.65 -11.39 5.13
N GLN A 48 -21.74 -11.12 6.06
CA GLN A 48 -21.03 -12.12 6.88
C GLN A 48 -21.48 -12.11 8.35
N SER A 49 -22.58 -11.41 8.68
CA SER A 49 -23.12 -11.32 10.05
C SER A 49 -23.51 -12.66 10.69
N ASN A 50 -23.73 -13.71 9.89
CA ASN A 50 -24.03 -15.07 10.35
C ASN A 50 -22.81 -15.99 10.52
N ILE A 51 -21.59 -15.49 10.37
CA ILE A 51 -20.35 -16.26 10.52
C ILE A 51 -19.57 -15.71 11.72
N GLY A 52 -19.70 -16.38 12.87
CA GLY A 52 -18.86 -16.14 14.05
C GLY A 52 -19.59 -15.55 15.25
N SER A 53 -19.89 -16.44 16.21
CA SER A 53 -20.13 -16.23 17.64
C SER A 53 -21.16 -15.17 18.07
N THR A 54 -22.37 -15.64 18.36
CA THR A 54 -23.35 -15.05 19.30
C THR A 54 -22.86 -15.01 20.76
N LEU A 55 -21.54 -15.07 21.00
CA LEU A 55 -20.90 -14.95 22.30
C LEU A 55 -19.84 -13.85 22.21
N ASN A 56 -20.02 -12.84 23.06
CA ASN A 56 -19.19 -11.67 23.34
C ASN A 56 -19.66 -10.35 22.71
N ASN A 57 -20.68 -9.81 23.38
CA ASN A 57 -20.91 -8.39 23.63
C ASN A 57 -19.59 -7.60 23.85
N ASP A 58 -19.57 -6.37 23.33
CA ASP A 58 -18.91 -5.19 23.91
C ASP A 58 -17.38 -5.12 24.03
N TYR A 59 -16.61 -5.90 23.28
CA TYR A 59 -15.18 -5.61 23.10
C TYR A 59 -14.76 -5.71 21.63
N LEU A 60 -14.34 -4.57 21.07
CA LEU A 60 -13.50 -4.45 19.88
C LEU A 60 -12.13 -5.10 20.18
N GLY A 61 -12.10 -6.43 20.27
CA GLY A 61 -10.87 -7.19 20.27
C GLY A 61 -10.35 -7.25 18.84
N PHE A 62 -9.30 -6.49 18.55
CA PHE A 62 -8.40 -6.82 17.44
C PHE A 62 -8.18 -8.34 17.46
N GLY A 63 -8.49 -9.02 16.36
CA GLY A 63 -8.25 -10.46 16.24
C GLY A 63 -6.81 -10.76 16.61
N TYR A 64 -6.59 -11.84 17.39
CA TYR A 64 -5.34 -12.19 18.06
C TYR A 64 -4.09 -12.35 17.15
N ASP A 65 -4.21 -12.16 15.82
CA ASP A 65 -3.10 -12.19 14.87
C ASP A 65 -3.26 -11.18 13.71
N SER A 66 -4.04 -10.12 13.93
CA SER A 66 -4.28 -9.06 12.94
C SER A 66 -3.49 -7.80 13.29
N ALA A 67 -2.17 -7.83 13.07
CA ALA A 67 -1.39 -6.61 13.05
C ALA A 67 -1.74 -5.78 11.80
N LEU A 68 -1.86 -4.45 11.94
CA LEU A 68 -1.77 -3.54 10.80
C LEU A 68 -0.39 -3.75 10.19
N VAL A 69 -0.35 -4.39 9.02
CA VAL A 69 0.90 -4.53 8.26
C VAL A 69 1.35 -3.13 7.87
N GLN A 70 2.62 -2.82 8.14
CA GLN A 70 3.24 -1.56 7.77
C GLN A 70 2.96 -1.25 6.30
N GLN A 71 2.23 -0.15 6.06
CA GLN A 71 1.77 0.26 4.74
C GLN A 71 2.88 1.01 3.98
N ASP A 72 3.95 0.31 3.64
CA ASP A 72 4.94 0.84 2.69
C ASP A 72 4.31 1.03 1.30
N TYR A 73 4.95 1.79 0.41
CA TYR A 73 4.39 2.10 -0.91
C TYR A 73 3.98 0.82 -1.67
N TYR A 74 4.85 -0.20 -1.63
CA TYR A 74 4.58 -1.50 -2.26
C TYR A 74 3.41 -2.25 -1.61
N SER A 75 3.12 -2.00 -0.33
CA SER A 75 1.96 -2.55 0.37
C SER A 75 0.63 -1.95 -0.10
N LEU A 76 0.62 -0.79 -0.77
CA LEU A 76 -0.61 -0.20 -1.33
C LEU A 76 -1.20 -1.04 -2.47
N PHE A 77 -0.36 -1.73 -3.23
CA PHE A 77 -0.76 -2.60 -4.34
C PHE A 77 -1.05 -4.04 -3.88
N ARG A 78 -0.95 -4.32 -2.58
CA ARG A 78 -1.29 -5.61 -2.02
C ARG A 78 -2.81 -5.78 -2.01
N ASP A 79 -3.25 -6.98 -2.39
CA ASP A 79 -4.65 -7.38 -2.46
C ASP A 79 -5.34 -7.52 -1.08
N ARG A 80 -4.53 -7.50 0.01
CA ARG A 80 -4.97 -7.75 1.39
C ARG A 80 -4.45 -6.67 2.36
N ARG A 81 -5.40 -6.01 3.02
CA ARG A 81 -5.15 -4.97 4.05
C ARG A 81 -4.95 -5.55 5.46
N TYR A 82 -5.28 -6.83 5.68
CA TYR A 82 -5.18 -7.52 6.97
C TYR A 82 -4.45 -8.86 6.83
N SER A 83 -3.71 -9.25 7.89
CA SER A 83 -3.27 -10.62 8.13
C SER A 83 -4.47 -11.44 8.64
N GLY A 84 -4.81 -12.56 7.99
CA GLY A 84 -5.87 -13.48 8.42
C GLY A 84 -6.90 -13.86 7.33
N LEU A 85 -7.40 -15.10 7.39
CA LEU A 85 -8.40 -15.67 6.46
C LEU A 85 -9.87 -15.44 6.90
N ASP A 86 -10.10 -14.91 8.09
CA ASP A 86 -11.42 -14.95 8.73
C ASP A 86 -12.38 -13.84 8.26
N ARG A 87 -11.87 -12.72 7.70
CA ARG A 87 -12.73 -11.62 7.23
C ARG A 87 -12.27 -11.10 5.86
N ILE A 88 -13.07 -11.39 4.82
CA ILE A 88 -12.89 -10.84 3.47
C ILE A 88 -13.80 -9.61 3.35
N SER A 89 -13.22 -8.41 3.33
CA SER A 89 -13.98 -7.17 3.12
C SER A 89 -14.36 -6.97 1.65
N SER A 90 -15.54 -6.39 1.42
CA SER A 90 -15.88 -5.89 0.08
C SER A 90 -14.86 -4.83 -0.34
N ALA A 91 -14.44 -4.88 -1.59
CA ALA A 91 -13.45 -3.97 -2.13
C ALA A 91 -13.99 -3.40 -3.43
N ASN A 92 -13.96 -2.09 -3.55
CA ASN A 92 -14.14 -1.40 -4.82
C ASN A 92 -13.21 -0.21 -4.75
N GLN A 93 -11.97 -0.45 -5.12
CA GLN A 93 -10.88 0.48 -4.89
C GLN A 93 -9.97 0.54 -6.12
N VAL A 94 -9.45 1.74 -6.38
CA VAL A 94 -8.42 2.00 -7.37
C VAL A 94 -7.18 2.43 -6.62
N THR A 95 -6.11 1.66 -6.71
CA THR A 95 -4.79 2.08 -6.26
C THR A 95 -4.10 2.78 -7.42
N LEU A 96 -3.66 4.02 -7.18
CA LEU A 96 -2.83 4.78 -8.10
C LEU A 96 -1.49 4.98 -7.43
N GLY A 97 -0.42 4.70 -8.16
CA GLY A 97 0.91 5.09 -7.74
C GLY A 97 1.83 5.26 -8.92
N GLY A 98 3.00 5.79 -8.64
CA GLY A 98 4.05 5.92 -9.61
C GLY A 98 5.40 5.89 -8.93
N THR A 99 6.36 5.29 -9.60
CA THR A 99 7.75 5.31 -9.17
C THR A 99 8.59 6.00 -10.24
N THR A 100 9.35 7.01 -9.84
CA THR A 100 10.40 7.60 -10.67
C THR A 100 11.74 7.06 -10.21
N ARG A 101 12.57 6.60 -11.14
CA ARG A 101 13.96 6.18 -10.87
C ARG A 101 14.93 6.96 -11.74
N PHE A 102 16.11 7.21 -11.22
CA PHE A 102 17.21 7.84 -11.92
C PHE A 102 18.40 6.91 -11.91
N TYR A 103 18.89 6.61 -13.10
CA TYR A 103 20.05 5.76 -13.33
C TYR A 103 21.23 6.61 -13.79
N ASP A 104 22.40 6.30 -13.26
CA ASP A 104 23.69 6.84 -13.68
C ASP A 104 24.11 6.23 -15.03
N ILE A 105 25.20 6.74 -15.61
CA ILE A 105 25.83 6.27 -16.86
C ILE A 105 26.16 4.78 -16.80
N ALA A 106 26.56 4.31 -15.61
CA ALA A 106 26.87 2.91 -15.36
C ALA A 106 25.61 2.00 -15.28
N GLY A 107 24.40 2.55 -15.46
CA GLY A 107 23.14 1.83 -15.30
C GLY A 107 22.75 1.60 -13.84
N GLU A 108 23.42 2.25 -12.90
CA GLU A 108 23.16 2.11 -11.47
C GLU A 108 22.07 3.08 -11.00
N GLU A 109 21.06 2.58 -10.29
CA GLU A 109 20.01 3.41 -9.71
C GLU A 109 20.59 4.29 -8.59
N ARG A 110 20.57 5.61 -8.80
CA ARG A 110 21.03 6.60 -7.82
C ARG A 110 19.90 7.12 -6.96
N PHE A 111 18.70 7.26 -7.51
CA PHE A 111 17.57 7.83 -6.79
C PHE A 111 16.27 7.17 -7.22
N ASN A 112 15.40 6.89 -6.25
CA ASN A 112 14.01 6.60 -6.50
C ASN A 112 13.08 7.42 -5.62
N LEU A 113 11.92 7.72 -6.19
CA LEU A 113 10.80 8.30 -5.49
C LEU A 113 9.55 7.56 -5.92
N SER A 114 8.89 6.92 -4.97
CA SER A 114 7.63 6.23 -5.14
C SER A 114 6.55 6.93 -4.34
N ALA A 115 5.40 7.17 -4.95
CA ALA A 115 4.27 7.79 -4.29
C ALA A 115 2.98 7.12 -4.77
N GLY A 116 2.10 6.80 -3.83
CA GLY A 116 0.84 6.14 -4.14
C GLY A 116 -0.25 6.40 -3.13
N GLN A 117 -1.47 6.16 -3.57
CA GLN A 117 -2.69 6.28 -2.77
C GLN A 117 -3.74 5.29 -3.26
N ILE A 118 -4.58 4.82 -2.35
CA ILE A 118 -5.76 4.02 -2.67
C ILE A 118 -6.99 4.92 -2.63
N TYR A 119 -7.75 4.94 -3.72
CA TYR A 119 -9.03 5.61 -3.82
C TYR A 119 -10.17 4.59 -3.65
N TYR A 120 -11.07 4.83 -2.71
CA TYR A 120 -12.20 3.93 -2.44
C TYR A 120 -13.46 4.43 -3.16
N LEU A 121 -13.85 3.76 -4.24
CA LEU A 121 -15.07 4.08 -5.01
C LEU A 121 -16.36 3.75 -4.25
N SER A 122 -16.31 2.75 -3.37
CA SER A 122 -17.42 2.44 -2.47
C SER A 122 -16.92 2.07 -1.09
N ASN A 123 -17.76 2.32 -0.08
CA ASN A 123 -17.49 1.93 1.31
C ASN A 123 -17.06 0.45 1.38
N SER A 124 -15.87 0.20 1.92
CA SER A 124 -15.50 -1.16 2.32
C SER A 124 -16.39 -1.53 3.51
N ARG A 125 -17.26 -2.53 3.34
CA ARG A 125 -18.21 -2.96 4.37
C ARG A 125 -17.95 -4.42 4.67
N ILE A 126 -17.82 -4.71 5.97
CA ILE A 126 -17.73 -6.08 6.49
C ILE A 126 -19.09 -6.48 7.11
N ASP A 127 -19.86 -5.51 7.61
CA ASP A 127 -21.14 -5.69 8.29
C ASP A 127 -22.04 -4.43 8.16
N GLU A 128 -23.31 -4.50 8.59
CA GLU A 128 -24.29 -3.40 8.58
C GLU A 128 -24.03 -2.33 9.66
N ASN A 129 -23.10 -2.58 10.59
CA ASN A 129 -22.78 -1.64 11.67
C ASN A 129 -22.18 -0.31 11.13
N PRO A 130 -22.79 0.85 11.41
CA PRO A 130 -22.28 2.17 11.02
C PRO A 130 -20.87 2.48 11.54
N ALA A 131 -20.45 1.90 12.67
CA ALA A 131 -19.13 2.12 13.28
C ALA A 131 -17.97 1.44 12.52
N ASN A 132 -18.27 0.43 11.69
CA ASN A 132 -17.28 -0.31 10.88
C ASN A 132 -17.23 0.17 9.43
N LYS A 133 -17.88 1.30 9.11
CA LYS A 133 -17.79 1.92 7.78
C LYS A 133 -16.50 2.71 7.70
N THR A 134 -15.58 2.29 6.84
CA THR A 134 -14.49 3.18 6.42
C THR A 134 -15.11 4.32 5.60
N PRO A 135 -14.93 5.60 5.99
CA PRO A 135 -15.52 6.71 5.26
C PRO A 135 -15.07 6.69 3.79
N THR A 136 -16.01 7.02 2.90
CA THR A 136 -15.75 7.28 1.48
C THR A 136 -14.84 8.49 1.35
N SER A 137 -13.57 8.27 1.02
CA SER A 137 -12.67 9.34 0.60
C SER A 137 -11.44 8.74 -0.09
N SER A 138 -10.45 8.28 0.68
CA SER A 138 -9.17 7.80 0.19
C SER A 138 -8.37 7.19 1.34
N SER A 139 -7.38 6.35 1.05
CA SER A 139 -6.40 5.93 2.05
C SER A 139 -5.39 7.04 2.33
N ALA A 140 -4.59 6.82 3.38
CA ALA A 140 -3.33 7.52 3.54
C ALA A 140 -2.49 7.42 2.25
N TRP A 141 -1.80 8.52 1.94
CA TRP A 141 -0.73 8.55 0.96
C TRP A 141 0.48 7.82 1.53
N ALA A 142 1.10 6.96 0.73
CA ALA A 142 2.41 6.42 1.05
C ALA A 142 3.44 6.98 0.07
N LEU A 143 4.49 7.57 0.63
CA LEU A 143 5.64 8.10 -0.06
C LEU A 143 6.87 7.35 0.41
N GLU A 144 7.71 6.94 -0.52
CA GLU A 144 8.96 6.26 -0.25
C GLU A 144 10.03 6.82 -1.17
N SER A 145 11.21 7.13 -0.63
CA SER A 145 12.33 7.62 -1.41
C SER A 145 13.62 6.98 -0.93
N ASN A 146 14.43 6.55 -1.88
CA ASN A 146 15.77 6.06 -1.61
C ASN A 146 16.75 6.86 -2.46
N TRP A 147 17.83 7.33 -1.85
CA TRP A 147 18.87 8.08 -2.50
C TRP A 147 20.25 7.50 -2.16
N LYS A 148 20.91 6.96 -3.18
CA LYS A 148 22.33 6.63 -3.16
C LYS A 148 23.12 7.88 -3.57
N ILE A 149 23.41 8.73 -2.59
CA ILE A 149 24.17 9.98 -2.78
C ILE A 149 25.59 9.67 -3.26
N SER A 150 26.18 8.58 -2.74
CA SER A 150 27.49 8.08 -3.16
C SER A 150 27.55 6.58 -2.87
N ASN A 151 28.61 5.90 -3.31
CA ASN A 151 28.83 4.48 -2.97
C ASN A 151 28.96 4.23 -1.47
N LYS A 152 29.22 5.29 -0.69
CA LYS A 152 29.37 5.27 0.77
C LYS A 152 28.16 5.81 1.54
N TRP A 153 27.27 6.56 0.89
CA TRP A 153 26.18 7.26 1.56
C TRP A 153 24.83 6.86 0.96
N TYR A 154 23.98 6.29 1.81
CA TYR A 154 22.64 5.86 1.46
C TYR A 154 21.64 6.55 2.36
N TRP A 155 20.65 7.19 1.76
CA TRP A 155 19.52 7.77 2.46
C TRP A 155 18.24 7.05 2.06
N ARG A 156 17.39 6.75 3.03
CA ARG A 156 16.06 6.17 2.82
C ARG A 156 15.06 6.95 3.63
N GLY A 157 13.92 7.27 3.04
CA GLY A 157 12.80 7.95 3.69
C GLY A 157 11.50 7.27 3.33
N SER A 158 10.63 7.06 4.32
CA SER A 158 9.26 6.60 4.11
C SER A 158 8.31 7.49 4.89
N TYR A 159 7.26 7.97 4.26
CA TYR A 159 6.31 8.89 4.85
C TYR A 159 4.87 8.47 4.50
N GLN A 160 4.02 8.37 5.51
CA GLN A 160 2.61 8.03 5.36
C GLN A 160 1.76 9.15 5.96
N PHE A 161 0.88 9.69 5.13
CA PHE A 161 0.02 10.82 5.49
C PHE A 161 -1.44 10.44 5.34
N ASP A 162 -2.18 10.41 6.45
CA ASP A 162 -3.60 10.13 6.45
C ASP A 162 -4.41 11.40 6.18
N THR A 163 -5.06 11.44 5.03
CA THR A 163 -5.91 12.56 4.60
C THR A 163 -7.19 12.68 5.43
N HIS A 164 -7.60 11.62 6.16
CA HIS A 164 -8.82 11.63 6.95
C HIS A 164 -8.62 12.33 8.31
N THR A 165 -7.55 11.97 9.01
CA THR A 165 -7.19 12.56 10.31
C THR A 165 -6.32 13.80 10.17
N ASN A 166 -5.95 14.16 8.94
CA ASN A 166 -5.01 15.23 8.61
C ASN A 166 -3.72 15.13 9.44
N SER A 167 -3.25 13.90 9.64
CA SER A 167 -2.12 13.60 10.51
C SER A 167 -1.14 12.66 9.84
N THR A 168 0.13 12.81 10.20
CA THR A 168 1.18 11.88 9.81
C THR A 168 1.00 10.58 10.57
N SER A 169 0.76 9.48 9.86
CA SER A 169 0.66 8.15 10.48
C SER A 169 2.05 7.59 10.80
N LEU A 170 3.00 7.75 9.87
CA LEU A 170 4.32 7.17 9.98
C LEU A 170 5.33 8.00 9.18
N ALA A 171 6.49 8.27 9.77
CA ALA A 171 7.58 8.98 9.12
C ALA A 171 8.89 8.36 9.59
N ASN A 172 9.57 7.65 8.70
CA ASN A 172 10.89 7.08 8.96
C ASN A 172 11.90 7.70 8.00
N THR A 173 13.09 7.96 8.51
CA THR A 173 14.24 8.40 7.73
C THR A 173 15.45 7.65 8.26
N SER A 174 16.33 7.24 7.37
CA SER A 174 17.52 6.48 7.71
C SER A 174 18.66 6.97 6.82
N LEU A 175 19.80 7.24 7.45
CA LEU A 175 21.02 7.63 6.76
C LEU A 175 22.09 6.64 7.17
N GLU A 176 22.68 5.97 6.18
CA GLU A 176 23.68 4.94 6.35
C GLU A 176 24.98 5.38 5.68
N TYR A 177 26.08 5.27 6.41
CA TYR A 177 27.42 5.50 5.92
C TYR A 177 28.22 4.20 5.95
N ASN A 178 28.62 3.72 4.78
CA ASN A 178 29.47 2.55 4.61
C ASN A 178 30.85 2.98 4.13
N PRO A 179 31.83 3.14 5.04
CA PRO A 179 33.22 3.29 4.63
C PRO A 179 33.69 1.97 4.02
N GLU A 180 34.26 2.00 2.82
CA GLU A 180 34.97 0.84 2.26
C GLU A 180 36.01 0.37 3.27
N LYS A 181 35.97 -0.93 3.63
CA LYS A 181 37.07 -1.54 4.39
C LYS A 181 38.30 -1.50 3.50
N ILE A 182 39.26 -0.66 3.87
CA ILE A 182 40.64 -0.81 3.44
C ILE A 182 41.11 -2.11 4.11
N ILE A 183 41.24 -3.17 3.31
CA ILE A 183 41.90 -4.43 3.71
C ILE A 183 43.37 -4.31 3.32
#